data_AF-A0A380FKT6-F1
#
_entry.id   AF-A0A380FKT6-F1
#
_cell.length_a   1.000
_cell.length_b   1.000
_cell.length_c   1.000
_cell.angle_alpha   90.00
_cell.angle_beta   90.00
_cell.angle_gamma   90.00
#
_symmetry.space_group_name_H-M   'P 1'
#
loop_
_entity.id
_entity.type
_entity.pdbx_description
1 polymer ?
#
loop_
_entity_poly.entity_id
_entity_poly.type
_entity_poly.pdbx_seq_one_letter_code
_entity_poly.pdbx_strand_id
1 'polypeptide(L)'
;MEKTKTQLVHRLLAKHFIDNPLNKKCVNHIDGNKTNNNLSNLEWVTYSENNKHAYSTKLKLPSKQKLGAEHVNSKIDYDDVLEIRRKHKYESLGYKKLSDEYGVSVSQIARIVKYESWKHVGKGV
;
A
#
# COMPACT_ATOMS: atom_id res chain seq x y z
N MET A 1 41.71 -8.59 5.11
CA MET A 1 40.59 -8.29 6.03
C MET A 1 39.65 -9.49 6.04
N GLU A 2 39.41 -10.06 7.21
CA GLU A 2 38.45 -11.17 7.37
C GLU A 2 37.01 -10.64 7.20
N LYS A 3 36.17 -11.36 6.46
CA LYS A 3 34.78 -10.93 6.20
C LYS A 3 33.90 -11.35 7.37
N THR A 4 33.34 -10.38 8.09
CA THR A 4 32.33 -10.66 9.12
C THR A 4 30.93 -10.75 8.50
N LYS A 5 30.06 -11.61 9.05
CA LYS A 5 28.68 -11.79 8.59
C LYS A 5 27.71 -11.71 9.77
N THR A 6 26.80 -10.75 9.73
CA THR A 6 25.72 -10.66 10.72
C THR A 6 24.60 -11.66 10.38
N GLN A 7 24.07 -12.32 11.41
CA GLN A 7 22.94 -13.25 11.30
C GLN A 7 21.92 -12.92 12.39
N LEU A 8 20.63 -13.14 12.10
CA LEU A 8 19.55 -12.95 13.08
C LEU A 8 19.44 -14.20 13.96
N VAL A 9 19.38 -14.03 15.28
CA VAL A 9 19.36 -15.13 16.27
C VAL A 9 18.22 -16.13 15.99
N HIS A 10 16.97 -15.66 15.84
CA HIS A 10 15.83 -16.53 15.54
C HIS A 10 16.00 -17.34 14.25
N ARG A 11 16.71 -16.81 13.24
CA ARG A 11 16.98 -17.55 11.99
C ARG A 11 18.01 -18.64 12.20
N LEU A 12 19.04 -18.39 13.02
CA LEU A 12 20.01 -19.42 13.37
C LEU A 12 19.33 -20.55 14.15
N LEU A 13 18.52 -20.20 15.15
CA LEU A 13 17.78 -21.17 15.95
C LEU A 13 16.83 -22.02 15.07
N ALA A 14 15.96 -21.38 14.28
CA ALA A 14 15.04 -22.10 13.42
C ALA A 14 15.75 -22.97 12.38
N LYS A 15 16.90 -22.53 11.84
CA LYS A 15 17.68 -23.30 10.87
C LYS A 15 18.25 -24.59 11.46
N HIS A 16 18.62 -24.58 12.74
CA HIS A 16 19.29 -25.72 13.39
C HIS A 16 18.36 -26.63 14.16
N PHE A 17 17.20 -26.13 14.62
CA PHE A 17 16.34 -26.86 15.55
C PHE A 17 14.90 -27.04 15.08
N ILE A 18 14.50 -26.48 13.92
CA ILE A 18 13.14 -26.57 13.40
C ILE A 18 13.17 -27.04 11.95
N ASP A 19 12.61 -28.22 11.69
CA ASP A 19 12.52 -28.77 10.35
C ASP A 19 11.72 -27.86 9.41
N ASN A 20 12.20 -27.75 8.17
CA ASN A 20 11.56 -26.97 7.12
C ASN A 20 11.35 -27.81 5.85
N PRO A 21 10.52 -28.86 5.91
CA PRO A 21 10.31 -29.78 4.78
C PRO A 21 9.74 -29.06 3.55
N LEU A 22 9.02 -27.96 3.75
CA LEU A 22 8.40 -27.16 2.69
C LEU A 22 9.32 -26.05 2.15
N ASN A 23 10.57 -25.96 2.61
CA ASN A 23 11.57 -24.97 2.20
C ASN A 23 11.04 -23.52 2.21
N LYS A 24 10.22 -23.21 3.22
CA LYS A 24 9.65 -21.88 3.45
C LYS A 24 10.77 -20.87 3.76
N LYS A 25 10.60 -19.62 3.33
CA LYS A 25 11.70 -18.64 3.27
C LYS A 25 11.80 -17.71 4.47
N CYS A 26 10.78 -17.67 5.32
CA CYS A 26 10.71 -16.78 6.48
C CYS A 26 10.58 -17.57 7.78
N VAL A 27 11.12 -17.01 8.85
CA VAL A 27 10.87 -17.45 10.22
C VAL A 27 9.98 -16.38 10.85
N ASN A 28 8.82 -16.77 11.35
CA ASN A 28 7.88 -15.89 12.05
C ASN A 28 7.96 -16.12 13.56
N HIS A 29 7.68 -15.07 14.33
CA HIS A 29 7.45 -15.13 15.78
C HIS A 29 5.93 -15.23 15.99
N ILE A 30 5.46 -16.36 16.51
CA ILE A 30 4.02 -16.68 16.64
C ILE A 30 3.30 -15.63 17.51
N ASP A 31 3.94 -15.17 18.58
CA ASP A 31 3.43 -14.12 19.46
C ASP A 31 3.62 -12.68 18.95
N GLY A 32 4.29 -12.49 17.80
CA GLY A 32 4.64 -11.19 17.26
C GLY A 32 5.79 -10.46 17.97
N ASN A 33 6.36 -11.02 19.04
CA ASN A 33 7.44 -10.41 19.81
C ASN A 33 8.81 -10.88 19.31
N LYS A 34 9.53 -9.97 18.63
CA LYS A 34 10.84 -10.23 18.03
C LYS A 34 11.95 -10.57 19.05
N THR A 35 11.75 -10.31 20.33
CA THR A 35 12.73 -10.64 21.38
C THR A 35 12.50 -12.04 21.96
N ASN A 36 11.33 -12.64 21.76
CA ASN A 36 10.99 -13.97 22.25
C ASN A 36 11.50 -15.06 21.29
N ASN A 37 12.75 -15.49 21.48
CA ASN A 37 13.42 -16.46 20.60
C ASN A 37 13.24 -17.92 21.04
N ASN A 38 12.25 -18.24 21.89
CA ASN A 38 11.95 -19.63 22.25
C ASN A 38 11.61 -20.43 20.99
N LEU A 39 12.13 -21.66 20.87
CA LEU A 39 11.94 -22.50 19.68
C LEU A 39 10.45 -22.77 19.41
N SER A 40 9.65 -22.93 20.46
CA SER A 40 8.19 -23.08 20.37
C SER A 40 7.45 -21.84 19.88
N ASN A 41 8.10 -20.67 19.91
CA ASN A 41 7.54 -19.40 19.42
C ASN A 41 7.97 -19.10 17.96
N LEU A 42 8.79 -19.96 17.34
CA LEU A 42 9.29 -19.76 15.98
C LEU A 42 8.66 -20.77 15.03
N GLU A 43 8.28 -20.29 13.84
CA GLU A 43 7.74 -21.16 12.79
C GLU A 43 8.26 -20.76 11.40
N TRP A 44 8.37 -21.74 10.51
CA TRP A 44 8.69 -21.49 9.10
C TRP A 44 7.42 -21.10 8.33
N VAL A 45 7.46 -19.93 7.70
CA VAL A 45 6.34 -19.35 6.93
C VAL A 45 6.79 -18.83 5.56
N THR A 46 5.85 -18.76 4.63
CA THR A 46 5.99 -18.01 3.38
C THR A 46 5.83 -16.51 3.66
N TYR A 47 6.24 -15.66 2.70
CA TYR A 47 6.01 -14.21 2.80
C TYR A 47 4.52 -13.86 2.90
N SER A 48 3.66 -14.62 2.22
CA SER A 48 2.20 -14.41 2.25
C SER A 48 1.62 -14.72 3.62
N GLU A 49 1.96 -15.87 4.19
CA GLU A 49 1.56 -16.26 5.55
C GLU A 49 2.05 -15.25 6.59
N ASN A 50 3.32 -14.82 6.52
CA ASN A 50 3.87 -13.83 7.46
C ASN A 50 3.13 -12.48 7.39
N ASN A 51 2.81 -12.02 6.18
CA ASN A 51 2.04 -10.78 6.03
C ASN A 51 0.60 -10.94 6.54
N LYS A 52 -0.06 -12.07 6.24
CA LYS A 52 -1.39 -12.36 6.78
C LYS A 52 -1.39 -12.37 8.31
N HIS A 53 -0.41 -13.04 8.91
CA HIS A 53 -0.21 -13.06 10.36
C HIS A 53 -0.04 -11.65 10.93
N ALA A 54 0.79 -10.81 10.30
CA ALA A 54 1.00 -9.43 10.74
C ALA A 54 -0.28 -8.58 10.71
N TYR A 55 -1.16 -8.79 9.71
CA TYR A 55 -2.46 -8.11 9.66
C TYR A 55 -3.45 -8.69 10.68
N SER A 56 -3.53 -10.02 10.83
CA SER A 56 -4.45 -10.65 11.78
C SER A 56 -4.11 -10.33 13.24
N THR A 57 -2.83 -10.15 13.54
CA THR A 57 -2.32 -9.75 14.87
C THR A 57 -2.23 -8.23 15.06
N LYS A 58 -2.66 -7.43 14.09
CA LYS A 58 -2.58 -5.95 14.11
C LYS A 58 -1.17 -5.38 14.26
N LEU A 59 -0.12 -6.17 14.06
CA LEU A 59 1.27 -5.70 13.96
C LEU A 59 1.47 -4.83 12.71
N LYS A 60 0.67 -5.06 11.68
CA LYS A 60 0.47 -4.14 10.55
C LYS A 60 -0.98 -3.71 10.52
N LEU A 61 -1.18 -2.39 10.48
CA LEU A 61 -2.48 -1.83 10.16
C LEU A 61 -2.60 -1.70 8.64
N PRO A 62 -3.81 -1.89 8.08
CA PRO A 62 -4.04 -1.48 6.70
C PRO A 62 -3.69 0.01 6.60
N SER A 63 -2.82 0.35 5.65
CA SER A 63 -2.52 1.74 5.38
C SER A 63 -3.84 2.44 5.04
N LYS A 64 -4.17 3.52 5.78
CA LYS A 64 -5.22 4.44 5.36
C LYS A 64 -4.73 4.98 4.01
N GLN A 65 -5.29 4.48 2.90
CA GLN A 65 -4.93 4.98 1.58
C GLN A 65 -5.27 6.47 1.60
N LYS A 66 -4.24 7.32 1.59
CA LYS A 66 -4.44 8.75 1.35
C LYS A 66 -4.88 8.86 -0.10
N LEU A 67 -6.13 9.23 -0.32
CA LEU A 67 -6.74 9.29 -1.65
C LEU A 67 -6.81 10.75 -2.10
N GLY A 68 -6.63 10.98 -3.39
CA GLY A 68 -6.79 12.31 -3.98
C GLY A 68 -5.90 13.35 -3.29
N ALA A 69 -6.49 14.46 -2.84
CA ALA A 69 -5.81 15.62 -2.28
C ALA A 69 -4.98 15.30 -1.02
N GLU A 70 -5.34 14.24 -0.30
CA GLU A 70 -4.57 13.79 0.88
C GLU A 70 -3.26 13.09 0.48
N HIS A 71 -3.14 12.64 -0.77
CA HIS A 71 -1.94 11.99 -1.26
C HIS A 71 -0.84 13.01 -1.55
N VAL A 72 0.36 12.80 -1.00
CA VAL A 72 1.50 13.75 -1.10
C VAL A 72 1.92 14.10 -2.53
N ASN A 73 1.61 13.23 -3.49
CA ASN A 73 1.90 13.43 -4.91
C ASN A 73 0.68 13.86 -5.74
N SER A 74 -0.44 14.26 -5.11
CA SER A 74 -1.60 14.73 -5.87
C SER A 74 -1.30 16.07 -6.49
N LYS A 75 -1.44 16.15 -7.82
CA LYS A 75 -1.31 17.41 -8.58
C LYS A 75 -2.59 18.24 -8.61
N ILE A 76 -3.70 17.64 -8.20
CA ILE A 76 -5.03 18.23 -8.21
C ILE A 76 -5.69 17.98 -6.86
N ASP A 77 -6.46 18.96 -6.39
CA ASP A 77 -7.18 18.89 -5.12
C ASP A 77 -8.69 18.69 -5.31
N TYR A 78 -9.45 18.91 -4.23
CA TYR A 78 -10.89 18.75 -4.24
C TYR A 78 -11.60 19.80 -5.11
N ASP A 79 -11.12 21.05 -5.09
CA ASP A 79 -11.73 22.17 -5.80
C ASP A 79 -11.46 22.04 -7.30
N ASP A 80 -10.25 21.60 -7.68
CA ASP A 80 -9.92 21.27 -9.07
C ASP A 80 -10.87 20.21 -9.64
N VAL A 81 -11.19 19.17 -8.87
CA VAL A 81 -12.09 18.09 -9.31
C VAL A 81 -13.51 18.61 -9.55
N LEU A 82 -14.02 19.48 -8.68
CA LEU A 82 -15.31 20.12 -8.85
C LEU A 82 -15.30 21.05 -10.07
N GLU A 83 -14.24 21.83 -10.25
CA GLU A 83 -14.12 22.77 -11.35
C GLU A 83 -13.99 22.05 -12.70
N ILE A 84 -13.19 20.98 -12.80
CA ILE A 84 -13.10 20.12 -14.00
C ILE A 84 -14.48 19.60 -14.40
N ARG A 85 -15.27 19.10 -13.44
CA ARG A 85 -16.62 18.58 -13.69
C ARG A 85 -17.57 19.69 -14.14
N ARG A 86 -17.51 20.87 -13.49
CA ARG A 86 -18.33 22.03 -13.85
C ARG A 86 -17.98 22.54 -15.26
N LYS A 87 -16.70 22.75 -15.55
CA LYS A 87 -16.16 23.18 -16.85
C LYS A 87 -16.54 22.21 -17.97
N HIS A 88 -16.45 20.91 -17.75
CA HIS A 88 -16.89 19.94 -18.76
C HIS A 88 -18.41 19.97 -18.99
N LYS A 89 -19.21 20.08 -17.92
CA LYS A 89 -20.68 20.01 -17.99
C LYS A 89 -21.32 21.28 -18.54
N TYR A 90 -20.86 22.45 -18.11
CA TYR A 90 -21.53 23.72 -18.36
C TYR A 90 -20.81 24.59 -19.41
N GLU A 91 -19.50 24.38 -19.60
CA GLU A 91 -18.72 25.13 -20.60
C GLU A 91 -18.32 24.25 -21.81
N SER A 92 -18.78 22.99 -21.84
CA SER A 92 -18.50 22.02 -22.90
C SER A 92 -17.00 21.87 -23.23
N LEU A 93 -16.13 22.06 -22.22
CA LEU A 93 -14.69 21.96 -22.39
C LEU A 93 -14.28 20.51 -22.65
N GLY A 94 -13.55 20.29 -23.74
CA GLY A 94 -13.03 18.97 -24.11
C GLY A 94 -11.91 18.51 -23.18
N TYR A 95 -11.72 17.19 -23.08
CA TYR A 95 -10.74 16.59 -22.16
C TYR A 95 -9.30 17.04 -22.40
N LYS A 96 -8.93 17.35 -23.65
CA LYS A 96 -7.57 17.83 -23.97
C LYS A 96 -7.29 19.21 -23.36
N LYS A 97 -8.24 20.14 -23.47
CA LYS A 97 -8.11 21.48 -22.89
C LYS A 97 -8.02 21.44 -21.36
N LEU A 98 -8.86 20.63 -20.72
CA LEU A 98 -8.79 20.39 -19.26
C LEU A 98 -7.49 19.70 -18.85
N SER A 99 -6.98 18.79 -19.66
CA SER A 99 -5.71 18.11 -19.39
C SER A 99 -4.53 19.09 -19.39
N ASP A 100 -4.51 20.02 -20.35
CA ASP A 100 -3.48 21.04 -20.45
C ASP A 100 -3.59 22.07 -19.32
N GLU A 101 -4.82 22.46 -18.95
CA GLU A 101 -5.09 23.43 -17.89
C GLU A 101 -4.66 22.95 -16.50
N TYR A 102 -4.99 21.70 -16.14
CA TYR A 102 -4.72 21.14 -14.81
C TYR A 102 -3.45 20.28 -14.74
N GLY A 103 -2.67 20.18 -15.84
CA GLY A 103 -1.40 19.47 -15.85
C GLY A 103 -1.49 17.96 -15.54
N VAL A 104 -2.65 17.35 -15.84
CA VAL A 104 -2.96 15.93 -15.62
C VAL A 104 -3.27 15.24 -16.94
N SER A 105 -3.16 13.91 -16.99
CA SER A 105 -3.42 13.17 -18.24
C SER A 105 -4.89 13.28 -18.67
N VAL A 106 -5.14 13.25 -19.99
CA VAL A 106 -6.49 13.19 -20.57
C VAL A 106 -7.30 12.02 -20.00
N SER A 107 -6.65 10.87 -19.80
CA SER A 107 -7.26 9.70 -19.16
C SER A 107 -7.69 9.98 -17.72
N GLN A 108 -6.88 10.72 -16.95
CA GLN A 108 -7.24 11.15 -15.59
C GLN A 108 -8.44 12.11 -15.60
N ILE A 109 -8.46 13.09 -16.51
CA ILE A 109 -9.63 13.97 -16.71
C ILE A 109 -10.89 13.15 -17.03
N ALA A 110 -10.80 12.20 -17.96
CA ALA A 110 -11.93 11.35 -18.32
C ALA A 110 -12.45 10.56 -17.11
N ARG A 111 -11.56 10.00 -16.29
CA ARG A 111 -11.95 9.28 -15.06
C ARG A 111 -12.54 10.19 -13.98
N ILE A 112 -12.12 11.46 -13.91
CA ILE A 112 -12.68 12.46 -13.00
C ILE A 112 -14.11 12.82 -13.43
N VAL A 113 -14.30 13.09 -14.73
CA VAL A 113 -15.59 13.43 -15.33
C VAL A 113 -16.58 12.27 -15.25
N LYS A 114 -16.12 11.04 -15.47
CA LYS A 114 -16.93 9.81 -15.40
C LYS A 114 -17.17 9.29 -13.98
N TYR A 115 -16.66 9.99 -12.95
CA TYR A 115 -16.75 9.55 -11.55
C TYR A 115 -16.13 8.16 -11.28
N GLU A 116 -15.20 7.73 -12.12
CA GLU A 116 -14.44 6.47 -11.93
C GLU A 116 -13.29 6.67 -10.94
N SER A 117 -12.78 7.90 -10.84
CA SER A 117 -11.86 8.38 -9.81
C SER A 117 -12.52 9.46 -8.95
N TRP A 118 -11.97 9.75 -7.77
CA TRP A 118 -12.53 10.71 -6.82
C TRP A 118 -14.02 10.45 -6.53
N LYS A 119 -14.36 9.18 -6.28
CA LYS A 119 -15.74 8.71 -6.03
C LYS A 119 -16.36 9.32 -4.77
N HIS A 120 -15.53 9.66 -3.79
CA HIS A 120 -15.94 10.32 -2.55
C HIS A 120 -16.29 11.80 -2.77
N VAL A 121 -15.82 12.40 -3.86
CA VAL A 121 -16.23 13.75 -4.28
C VAL A 121 -17.52 13.59 -5.07
N GLY A 122 -18.64 13.98 -4.47
CA GLY A 122 -19.98 13.83 -5.05
C GLY A 122 -20.19 14.61 -6.35
N LYS A 123 -21.39 14.47 -6.93
CA LYS A 123 -21.88 15.41 -7.95
C LYS A 123 -22.14 16.71 -7.19
N GLY A 124 -21.24 17.69 -7.29
CA GLY A 124 -21.52 19.04 -6.79
C GLY A 124 -22.89 19.45 -7.31
N VAL A 125 -23.79 19.81 -6.38
CA VAL A 125 -25.17 20.24 -6.67
C VAL A 125 -25.12 21.54 -7.46
#